data_AF-A0A1F3B851-F1
#
_entry.id   AF-A0A1F3B851-F1
#
_cell.length_a   1.000
_cell.length_b   1.000
_cell.length_c   1.000
_cell.angle_alpha   90.00
_cell.angle_beta   90.00
_cell.angle_gamma   90.00
#
_symmetry.space_group_name_H-M   'P 1'
#
loop_
_entity.id
_entity.type
_entity.pdbx_description
1 polymer ?
#
loop_
_entity_poly.entity_id
_entity_poly.type
_entity_poly.pdbx_seq_one_letter_code
_entity_poly.pdbx_strand_id
1 'polypeptide(L)'
;MSLATMRARSQTRARRLPRGAIILCVLLVAAAAAYVFGSNFLELYALNREAARLETLKRNLQKQNAVLREEMKLLQTPAYIEKLAREQLGLVRPGEVAILIVRPPAPPPPPSPARIQQDNRPALQRLWQAVTRWAR
;
A
#
# COMPACT_ATOMS: atom_id res chain seq x y z
N MET A 1 -103.15 -20.19 14.08
CA MET A 1 -101.97 -19.43 14.54
C MET A 1 -100.87 -20.43 14.89
N SER A 2 -100.05 -20.80 13.90
CA SER A 2 -98.94 -21.74 14.09
C SER A 2 -97.66 -20.97 14.38
N LEU A 3 -97.09 -21.20 15.55
CA LEU A 3 -95.87 -20.60 16.05
C LEU A 3 -94.62 -21.31 15.49
N ALA A 4 -93.51 -20.58 15.64
CA ALA A 4 -92.19 -21.12 15.99
C ALA A 4 -91.43 -21.86 14.87
N THR A 5 -90.57 -21.13 14.15
CA THR A 5 -89.11 -21.05 14.39
C THR A 5 -88.36 -22.35 14.11
N MET A 6 -87.57 -22.35 13.05
CA MET A 6 -86.40 -23.22 13.00
C MET A 6 -85.20 -22.45 12.47
N ARG A 7 -84.51 -21.77 13.40
CA ARG A 7 -83.22 -21.11 13.17
C ARG A 7 -82.17 -22.21 13.27
N ALA A 8 -81.67 -22.67 12.13
CA ALA A 8 -80.59 -23.65 12.09
C ALA A 8 -79.31 -23.04 12.69
N ARG A 9 -78.92 -23.52 13.88
CA ARG A 9 -77.62 -23.23 14.49
C ARG A 9 -76.56 -24.07 13.78
N SER A 10 -75.69 -23.44 13.00
CA SER A 10 -74.48 -24.05 12.47
C SER A 10 -73.53 -24.38 13.62
N GLN A 11 -73.41 -25.67 13.94
CA GLN A 11 -72.45 -26.16 14.91
C GLN A 11 -71.05 -26.14 14.27
N THR A 12 -70.25 -25.12 14.56
CA THR A 12 -68.81 -25.17 14.31
C THR A 12 -68.17 -26.11 15.33
N ARG A 13 -68.07 -27.39 14.95
CA ARG A 13 -67.40 -28.41 15.76
C ARG A 13 -65.92 -28.06 15.82
N ALA A 14 -65.50 -27.38 16.88
CA ALA A 14 -64.10 -27.09 17.16
C ALA A 14 -63.34 -28.43 17.23
N ARG A 15 -62.61 -28.74 16.14
CA ARG A 15 -61.74 -29.91 16.07
C ARG A 15 -60.62 -29.67 17.08
N ARG A 16 -60.66 -30.37 18.21
CA ARG A 16 -59.57 -30.38 19.18
C ARG A 16 -58.34 -30.92 18.46
N LEU A 17 -57.30 -30.09 18.35
CA LEU A 17 -56.04 -30.50 17.76
C LEU A 17 -55.47 -31.66 18.59
N PRO A 18 -55.04 -32.77 17.97
CA PRO A 18 -54.44 -33.86 18.71
C PRO A 18 -53.17 -33.34 19.39
N ARG A 19 -52.93 -33.75 20.65
CA ARG A 19 -51.77 -33.29 21.44
C ARG A 19 -50.45 -33.47 20.68
N GLY A 20 -50.34 -34.51 19.86
CA GLY A 20 -49.18 -34.74 18.98
C GLY A 20 -48.94 -33.63 17.94
N ALA A 21 -50.00 -33.03 17.38
CA ALA A 21 -49.85 -31.91 16.45
C ALA A 21 -49.34 -30.65 17.14
N ILE A 22 -49.76 -30.41 18.40
CA ILE A 22 -49.27 -29.29 19.20
C ILE A 22 -47.78 -29.48 19.54
N ILE A 23 -47.40 -30.68 19.98
CA ILE A 23 -46.00 -31.02 20.29
C ILE A 23 -45.12 -30.86 19.05
N LEU A 24 -45.57 -31.35 17.89
CA LEU A 24 -44.85 -31.20 16.63
C LEU A 24 -44.68 -29.73 16.23
N CYS A 25 -45.73 -28.92 16.36
CA CYS A 25 -45.65 -27.48 16.09
C CYS A 25 -44.63 -26.79 17.01
N VAL A 26 -44.65 -27.10 18.31
CA VAL A 26 -43.70 -26.53 19.27
C VAL A 26 -42.26 -26.92 18.93
N LEU A 27 -42.02 -28.19 18.58
CA LEU A 27 -40.71 -28.67 18.15
C LEU A 27 -40.21 -27.94 16.89
N LEU A 28 -41.08 -27.75 15.89
CA LEU A 28 -40.71 -27.04 14.66
C LEU A 28 -40.38 -25.57 14.93
N VAL A 29 -41.15 -24.90 15.79
CA VAL A 29 -40.88 -23.51 16.18
C VAL A 29 -39.57 -23.41 16.96
N ALA A 30 -39.31 -24.33 17.89
CA ALA A 30 -38.06 -24.37 18.65
C ALA A 30 -36.85 -24.63 17.73
N ALA A 31 -36.98 -25.53 16.76
CA ALA A 31 -35.93 -25.82 15.78
C ALA A 31 -35.65 -24.61 14.88
N ALA A 32 -36.71 -23.93 14.41
CA ALA A 32 -36.56 -22.70 13.61
C ALA A 32 -35.89 -21.58 14.42
N ALA A 33 -36.29 -21.39 15.68
CA ALA A 33 -35.64 -20.44 16.57
C ALA A 33 -34.16 -20.79 16.76
N ALA A 34 -33.84 -22.04 17.11
CA ALA A 34 -32.46 -22.49 17.31
C ALA A 34 -31.60 -22.28 16.05
N TYR A 35 -32.15 -22.51 14.86
CA TYR A 35 -31.46 -22.26 13.60
C TYR A 35 -31.14 -20.77 13.40
N VAL A 36 -32.11 -19.89 13.63
CA VAL A 36 -31.94 -18.43 13.49
C VAL A 36 -31.01 -17.88 14.56
N PHE A 37 -31.12 -18.32 15.80
CA PHE A 37 -30.26 -17.84 16.89
C PHE A 37 -28.84 -18.41 16.80
N GLY A 38 -28.69 -19.66 16.35
CA GLY A 38 -27.39 -20.33 16.24
C GLY A 38 -26.44 -19.67 15.24
N SER A 39 -26.95 -19.24 14.09
CA SER A 39 -26.14 -18.53 13.08
C SER A 39 -25.74 -17.13 13.54
N ASN A 40 -26.68 -16.37 14.09
CA ASN A 40 -26.44 -15.00 14.57
C ASN A 40 -25.44 -14.94 15.73
N PHE A 41 -25.42 -15.96 16.61
CA PHE A 41 -24.54 -15.93 17.79
C PHE A 41 -23.05 -16.01 17.42
N LEU A 42 -22.70 -16.79 16.39
CA LEU A 42 -21.32 -16.89 15.91
C LEU A 42 -20.87 -15.60 15.23
N GLU A 43 -21.77 -14.97 14.46
CA GLU A 43 -21.49 -13.72 13.77
C GLU A 43 -21.26 -12.57 14.76
N LEU A 44 -22.09 -12.46 15.81
CA LEU A 44 -21.87 -11.48 16.88
C LEU A 44 -20.53 -11.66 17.59
N TYR A 45 -20.08 -12.90 17.79
CA TYR A 45 -18.79 -13.16 18.43
C TYR A 45 -17.61 -12.79 17.52
N ALA A 46 -17.71 -13.10 16.22
CA ALA A 46 -16.71 -12.71 15.23
C ALA A 46 -16.61 -11.19 15.10
N LEU A 47 -17.75 -10.50 15.02
CA LEU A 47 -17.83 -9.06 14.88
C LEU A 47 -17.22 -8.32 16.08
N ASN A 48 -17.47 -8.80 17.30
CA ASN A 48 -16.86 -8.24 18.51
C ASN A 48 -15.33 -8.43 18.54
N ARG A 49 -14.83 -9.58 18.06
CA ARG A 49 -13.37 -9.79 17.95
C ARG A 49 -12.73 -8.88 16.92
N GLU A 50 -13.38 -8.68 15.78
CA GLU A 50 -12.90 -7.77 14.74
C GLU A 50 -12.88 -6.32 15.24
N ALA A 51 -13.93 -5.88 15.93
CA ALA A 51 -13.98 -4.56 16.55
C ALA A 51 -12.82 -4.36 17.55
N ALA A 52 -12.58 -5.32 18.45
CA ALA A 52 -11.47 -5.24 19.40
C ALA A 52 -10.09 -5.19 18.72
N ARG A 53 -9.91 -5.95 17.63
CA ARG A 53 -8.68 -5.94 16.84
C ARG A 53 -8.47 -4.59 16.14
N LEU A 54 -9.51 -4.05 15.53
CA LEU A 54 -9.49 -2.74 14.86
C LEU A 54 -9.19 -1.61 15.84
N GLU A 55 -9.80 -1.63 17.04
CA GLU A 55 -9.50 -0.66 18.08
C GLU A 55 -8.03 -0.70 18.51
N THR A 56 -7.49 -1.91 18.68
CA THR A 56 -6.08 -2.09 19.06
C THR A 56 -5.14 -1.55 17.98
N LEU A 57 -5.43 -1.85 16.70
CA LEU A 57 -4.68 -1.32 15.56
C LEU A 57 -4.75 0.21 15.49
N LYS A 58 -5.94 0.78 15.66
CA LYS A 58 -6.14 2.24 15.69
C LYS A 58 -5.30 2.89 16.79
N ARG A 59 -5.32 2.34 18.01
CA ARG A 59 -4.51 2.85 19.13
C ARG A 59 -3.01 2.80 18.83
N ASN A 60 -2.54 1.70 18.23
CA ASN A 60 -1.13 1.57 17.86
C ASN A 60 -0.71 2.57 16.77
N LEU A 61 -1.53 2.73 15.73
CA LEU A 61 -1.28 3.71 14.67
C LEU A 61 -1.32 5.14 15.19
N GLN A 62 -2.23 5.46 16.11
CA GLN A 62 -2.28 6.78 16.74
C GLN A 62 -1.02 7.08 17.55
N LYS A 63 -0.51 6.10 18.30
CA LYS A 63 0.77 6.24 19.03
C LYS A 63 1.94 6.47 18.07
N GLN A 64 2.05 5.66 17.02
CA GLN A 64 3.10 5.83 16.01
C GLN A 64 3.02 7.19 15.32
N ASN A 65 1.81 7.63 14.99
CA ASN A 65 1.61 8.94 14.37
C ASN A 65 2.00 10.08 15.32
N ALA A 66 1.69 9.96 16.63
CA ALA A 66 2.11 10.95 17.62
C ALA A 66 3.63 11.04 17.72
N VAL A 67 4.33 9.90 17.80
CA VAL A 67 5.81 9.84 17.84
C VAL A 67 6.40 10.45 16.58
N LEU A 68 5.94 10.05 15.39
CA LEU A 68 6.41 10.60 14.13
C LEU A 68 6.14 12.11 14.00
N ARG A 69 5.02 12.60 14.53
CA ARG A 69 4.73 14.05 14.56
C ARG A 69 5.66 14.80 15.50
N GLU A 70 6.04 14.22 16.63
CA GLU A 70 7.03 14.82 17.52
C GLU A 70 8.42 14.83 16.85
N GLU A 71 8.83 13.73 16.23
CA GLU A 71 10.06 13.66 15.43
C GLU A 71 10.06 14.70 14.29
N MET A 72 8.95 14.82 13.56
CA MET A 72 8.80 15.86 12.54
C MET A 72 8.89 17.27 13.11
N LYS A 73 8.32 17.54 14.29
CA LYS A 73 8.46 18.87 14.94
C LYS A 73 9.91 19.16 15.34
N LEU A 74 10.65 18.15 15.78
CA LEU A 74 12.08 18.27 16.10
C LEU A 74 12.92 18.49 14.83
N LEU A 75 12.54 17.85 13.71
CA LEU A 75 13.25 17.92 12.43
C LEU A 75 12.85 19.14 11.57
N GLN A 76 11.65 19.69 11.73
CA GLN A 76 11.16 20.92 11.09
C GLN A 76 11.71 22.19 11.77
N THR A 77 12.93 22.12 12.29
CA THR A 77 13.65 23.33 12.68
C THR A 77 13.88 24.20 11.43
N PRO A 78 13.79 25.53 11.53
CA PRO A 78 13.88 26.45 10.38
C PRO A 78 15.14 26.24 9.53
N ALA A 79 16.22 25.72 10.14
CA ALA A 79 17.45 25.33 9.47
C ALA A 79 17.27 24.21 8.42
N TYR A 80 16.37 23.24 8.64
CA TYR A 80 16.13 22.16 7.67
C TYR A 80 15.34 22.66 6.45
N ILE A 81 14.38 23.57 6.68
CA ILE A 81 13.62 24.24 5.62
C ILE A 81 14.55 25.13 4.79
N GLU A 82 15.44 25.88 5.45
CA GLU A 82 16.44 26.74 4.79
C GLU A 82 17.44 25.92 3.98
N LYS A 83 17.89 24.77 4.49
CA LYS A 83 18.75 23.84 3.77
C LYS A 83 18.06 23.28 2.52
N LEU A 84 16.82 22.81 2.65
CA LEU A 84 16.05 22.27 1.53
C LEU A 84 15.76 23.35 0.47
N ALA A 85 15.46 24.59 0.88
CA ALA A 85 15.25 25.72 -0.02
C ALA A 85 16.52 26.07 -0.82
N ARG A 86 17.70 25.98 -0.21
CA ARG A 86 18.99 26.21 -0.91
C ARG A 86 19.35 25.06 -1.85
N GLU A 87 19.14 23.81 -1.44
CA GLU A 87 19.55 22.64 -2.21
C GLU A 87 18.60 22.29 -3.37
N GLN A 88 17.29 22.37 -3.15
CA GLN A 88 16.28 21.95 -4.13
C GLN A 88 15.76 23.10 -4.99
N LEU A 89 15.67 24.31 -4.41
CA LEU A 89 15.02 25.46 -5.06
C LEU A 89 16.02 26.58 -5.41
N GLY A 90 17.28 26.49 -4.98
CA GLY A 90 18.29 27.54 -5.18
C GLY A 90 17.90 28.89 -4.59
N LEU A 91 16.93 28.91 -3.65
CA LEU A 91 16.38 30.13 -3.08
C LEU A 91 17.37 30.71 -2.07
N VAL A 92 17.71 31.98 -2.25
CA VAL A 92 18.51 32.81 -1.34
C VAL A 92 17.60 33.72 -0.52
N ARG A 93 17.98 34.01 0.72
CA ARG A 93 17.23 34.95 1.57
C ARG A 93 17.22 36.35 0.94
N PRO A 94 16.16 37.15 1.10
CA PRO A 94 16.15 38.53 0.62
C PRO A 94 17.30 39.31 1.29
N GLY A 95 18.32 39.66 0.50
CA GLY A 95 19.56 40.31 0.97
C GLY A 95 20.85 39.50 0.80
N GLU A 96 20.81 38.23 0.38
CA GLU A 96 22.00 37.42 0.07
C GLU A 96 22.28 37.40 -1.45
N VAL A 97 23.55 37.57 -1.87
CA VAL A 97 23.97 37.57 -3.28
C VAL A 97 24.39 36.16 -3.71
N ALA A 98 23.70 35.58 -4.69
CA ALA A 98 24.04 34.28 -5.25
C ALA A 98 25.30 34.38 -6.15
N ILE A 99 26.41 33.74 -5.76
CA ILE A 99 27.64 33.68 -6.56
C ILE A 99 27.59 32.41 -7.41
N LEU A 100 27.38 32.58 -8.72
CA LEU A 100 27.48 31.50 -9.70
C LEU A 100 28.94 31.38 -10.17
N ILE A 101 29.62 30.31 -9.77
CA ILE A 101 30.98 30.01 -10.26
C ILE A 101 30.85 29.37 -11.64
N VAL A 102 30.91 30.19 -12.69
CA VAL A 102 31.00 29.70 -14.07
C VAL A 102 32.44 29.26 -14.31
N ARG A 103 32.67 27.95 -14.42
CA ARG A 103 33.97 27.43 -14.84
C ARG A 103 34.16 27.80 -16.32
N PRO A 104 35.24 28.50 -16.71
CA PRO A 104 35.50 28.79 -18.10
C PRO A 104 35.61 27.47 -18.89
N PRO A 105 35.11 27.42 -20.14
CA PRO A 105 35.16 26.22 -20.97
C PRO A 105 36.61 25.74 -21.05
N ALA A 106 36.81 24.43 -20.83
CA ALA A 106 38.14 23.85 -20.85
C ALA A 106 38.81 24.14 -22.21
N PRO A 107 40.07 24.60 -22.24
CA PRO A 107 40.78 24.78 -23.50
C PRO A 107 40.82 23.45 -24.26
N PRO A 108 40.72 23.47 -25.60
CA PRO A 108 40.75 22.25 -26.39
C PRO A 108 42.00 21.44 -26.04
N PRO A 109 41.88 20.10 -25.89
CA PRO A 109 43.00 19.28 -25.52
C PRO A 109 44.14 19.49 -26.53
N PRO A 110 45.40 19.63 -26.07
CA PRO A 110 46.52 19.81 -26.98
C PRO A 110 46.55 18.66 -27.99
N PRO A 111 46.92 18.91 -29.25
CA PRO A 111 47.03 17.85 -30.25
C PRO A 111 47.93 16.78 -29.67
N SER A 112 47.38 15.57 -29.49
CA SER A 112 48.13 14.43 -29.00
C SER A 112 49.39 14.33 -29.85
N PRO A 113 50.60 14.28 -29.26
CA PRO A 113 51.82 14.18 -30.04
C PRO A 113 51.63 12.98 -30.96
N ALA A 114 51.68 13.25 -32.27
CA ALA A 114 51.49 12.24 -33.31
C ALA A 114 52.29 11.03 -32.87
N ARG A 115 51.58 9.92 -32.58
CA ARG A 115 52.14 8.68 -32.04
C ARG A 115 53.42 8.40 -32.80
N ILE A 116 54.57 8.75 -32.24
CA ILE A 116 55.85 8.37 -32.81
C ILE A 116 55.80 6.87 -32.67
N GLN A 117 55.50 6.21 -33.80
CA GLN A 117 55.40 4.77 -33.90
C GLN A 117 56.77 4.24 -33.50
N GLN A 118 56.90 3.92 -32.22
CA GLN A 118 58.09 3.32 -31.67
C GLN A 118 58.14 1.92 -32.26
N ASP A 119 58.77 1.83 -33.42
CA ASP A 119 58.86 0.62 -34.22
C ASP A 119 59.70 -0.39 -33.44
N ASN A 120 59.00 -1.22 -32.66
CA ASN A 120 59.57 -2.25 -31.81
C ASN A 120 59.95 -3.51 -32.62
N ARG A 121 60.06 -3.43 -33.95
CA ARG A 121 60.47 -4.57 -34.76
C ARG A 121 61.91 -4.99 -34.43
N PRO A 122 62.16 -6.31 -34.25
CA PRO A 122 63.48 -6.84 -33.96
C PRO A 122 64.49 -6.45 -35.05
N ALA A 123 65.72 -6.14 -34.65
CA ALA A 123 66.74 -5.56 -35.53
C ALA A 123 66.97 -6.36 -36.83
N LEU A 124 66.84 -7.69 -36.76
CA LEU A 124 66.94 -8.58 -37.92
C LEU A 124 65.89 -8.27 -38.99
N GLN A 125 64.65 -7.94 -38.62
CA GLN A 125 63.61 -7.58 -39.60
C GLN A 125 63.93 -6.26 -40.33
N ARG A 126 64.59 -5.32 -39.67
CA ARG A 126 65.01 -4.04 -40.29
C ARG A 126 66.12 -4.26 -41.33
N LEU A 127 67.04 -5.18 -41.04
CA LEU A 127 68.14 -5.54 -41.94
C LEU A 127 67.63 -6.31 -43.16
N TRP A 128 66.69 -7.25 -42.97
CA TRP A 128 66.12 -8.00 -44.09
C TRP A 128 65.39 -7.10 -45.09
N GLN A 129 64.66 -6.08 -44.63
CA GLN A 129 64.00 -5.10 -45.51
C GLN A 129 64.97 -4.10 -46.18
N ALA A 130 66.19 -3.96 -45.68
CA ALA A 130 67.22 -3.17 -46.32
C ALA A 130 67.89 -3.94 -47.45
N VAL A 131 68.18 -5.24 -47.24
CA VAL A 131 68.78 -6.11 -48.24
C VAL A 131 67.83 -6.34 -49.42
N THR A 132 66.54 -6.57 -49.16
CA THR A 132 65.56 -6.79 -50.24
C THR A 132 65.24 -5.55 -51.06
N ARG A 133 65.54 -4.35 -50.55
CA ARG A 133 65.34 -3.09 -51.27
C ARG A 133 66.41 -2.78 -52.32
N TRP A 134 67.61 -3.34 -52.18
CA TRP A 134 68.71 -3.14 -53.13
C TRP A 134 68.67 -4.11 -54.32
N ALA A 135 67.84 -5.16 -54.22
CA ALA A 135 67.67 -6.17 -55.27
C ALA A 135 66.50 -5.84 -56.23
N ARG A 136 66.04 -4.58 -56.30
CA ARG A 136 65.03 -4.09 -57.24
C ARG A 136 65.54 -2.87 -57.98
#